data_AF-V7CHM6-F1
#
_entry.id   AF-V7CHM6-F1
#
_cell.length_a   1.000
_cell.length_b   1.000
_cell.length_c   1.000
_cell.angle_alpha   90.00
_cell.angle_beta   90.00
_cell.angle_gamma   90.00
#
_symmetry.space_group_name_H-M   'P 1'
#
loop_
_entity.id
_entity.type
_entity.pdbx_description
1 polymer ?
#
loop_
_entity_poly.entity_id
_entity_poly.type
_entity_poly.pdbx_seq_one_letter_code
_entity_poly.pdbx_strand_id
1 'polypeptide(L)'
;MTIINEEQQQNQMAGHKQLRHKSLLQSDALYQYILETSVYPREHESLKELRELTEKHPWNLLATPPDEGQLLGMLLKLINAKNTMEIGVYTGYSLLSTALALPSDGKILALDINREYYELGLPVIEKAGVAHKIDFREGPALPLLDQLIKEEKNKGTFDFIFVDADKDNYLNYHNRVIELVKVGGMIAYDNTLWNGSVVAPPDAPLLDYIKYYRDFVIELNQALAVDSRVEICQLPVGDGITLCRRII
;
A
#
# COMPACT_ATOMS: atom_id res chain seq x y z
N MET A 1 3.25 2.67 22.93
CA MET A 1 3.45 4.12 23.06
C MET A 1 4.94 4.40 23.09
N THR A 2 5.49 4.75 21.94
CA THR A 2 6.76 5.48 21.87
C THR A 2 6.38 6.72 21.09
N ILE A 3 6.30 7.85 21.77
CA ILE A 3 6.09 9.15 21.14
C ILE A 3 7.36 9.38 20.31
N ILE A 4 7.23 9.29 18.99
CA ILE A 4 8.33 9.61 18.08
C ILE A 4 8.63 11.09 18.30
N ASN A 5 9.85 11.40 18.74
CA ASN A 5 10.27 12.74 19.12
C ASN A 5 10.27 13.67 17.89
N GLU A 6 9.97 14.96 18.06
CA GLU A 6 9.92 15.96 16.97
C GLU A 6 11.25 16.03 16.17
N GLU A 7 12.38 15.73 16.82
CA GLU A 7 13.70 15.60 16.17
C GLU A 7 13.81 14.40 15.22
N GLN A 8 13.18 13.25 15.55
CA GLN A 8 13.14 12.10 14.65
C GLN A 8 12.23 12.37 13.44
N GLN A 9 11.12 13.11 13.66
CA GLN A 9 10.28 13.60 12.57
C GLN A 9 11.03 14.58 11.67
N GLN A 10 11.80 15.52 12.23
CA GLN A 10 12.61 16.48 11.45
C GLN A 10 13.75 15.82 10.66
N ASN A 11 14.41 14.81 11.24
CA ASN A 11 15.46 14.07 10.53
C ASN A 11 14.90 13.16 9.41
N GLN A 12 13.72 12.55 9.60
CA GLN A 12 13.01 11.89 8.50
C GLN A 12 12.70 12.90 7.38
N MET A 13 12.09 14.05 7.72
CA MET A 13 11.73 15.11 6.76
C MET A 13 12.92 15.65 5.96
N ALA A 14 14.11 15.77 6.56
CA ALA A 14 15.31 16.22 5.86
C ALA A 14 15.88 15.17 4.89
N GLY A 15 15.79 13.88 5.24
CA GLY A 15 16.21 12.77 4.37
C GLY A 15 15.36 12.65 3.11
N HIS A 16 14.06 12.91 3.22
CA HIS A 16 13.08 12.80 2.15
C HIS A 16 13.34 13.70 0.93
N LYS A 17 14.06 14.83 1.07
CA LYS A 17 14.50 15.68 -0.06
C LYS A 17 15.68 15.12 -0.87
N GLN A 18 16.33 14.04 -0.42
CA GLN A 18 17.56 13.49 -1.02
C GLN A 18 17.34 12.28 -1.95
N LEU A 19 16.10 11.86 -2.22
CA LEU A 19 15.83 10.80 -3.18
C LEU A 19 16.24 11.28 -4.59
N ARG A 20 17.25 10.61 -5.17
CA ARG A 20 17.87 11.02 -6.45
C ARG A 20 16.96 10.86 -7.67
N HIS A 21 15.93 9.99 -7.59
CA HIS A 21 15.00 9.69 -8.67
C HIS A 21 13.59 9.54 -8.13
N LYS A 22 12.58 9.91 -8.94
CA LYS A 22 11.17 9.88 -8.55
C LYS A 22 10.52 8.49 -8.70
N SER A 23 11.23 7.53 -9.30
CA SER A 23 10.72 6.20 -9.63
C SER A 23 11.84 5.18 -9.76
N LEU A 24 11.49 3.90 -9.89
CA LEU A 24 12.41 2.79 -10.18
C LEU A 24 12.81 2.66 -11.66
N LEU A 25 12.30 3.54 -12.53
CA LEU A 25 12.62 3.53 -13.94
C LEU A 25 13.97 4.22 -14.21
N GLN A 26 14.56 3.90 -15.36
CA GLN A 26 15.88 4.41 -15.76
C GLN A 26 15.98 5.95 -15.87
N SER A 27 14.86 6.68 -15.92
CA SER A 27 14.85 8.14 -15.95
C SER A 27 13.51 8.72 -15.52
N ASP A 28 13.55 9.89 -14.87
CA ASP A 28 12.33 10.65 -14.52
C ASP A 28 11.51 11.03 -15.76
N ALA A 29 12.16 11.28 -16.90
CA ALA A 29 11.48 11.60 -18.15
C ALA A 29 10.62 10.43 -18.67
N LEU A 30 11.11 9.19 -18.53
CA LEU A 30 10.32 8.00 -18.89
C LEU A 30 9.13 7.82 -17.96
N TYR A 31 9.33 8.01 -16.66
CA TYR A 31 8.23 7.96 -15.69
C TYR A 31 7.19 9.04 -15.97
N GLN A 32 7.62 10.28 -16.20
CA GLN A 32 6.73 11.39 -16.54
C GLN A 32 5.97 11.14 -17.84
N TYR A 33 6.60 10.53 -18.85
CA TYR A 33 5.92 10.12 -20.07
C TYR A 33 4.74 9.18 -19.77
N ILE A 34 4.95 8.12 -18.98
CA ILE A 34 3.88 7.19 -18.59
C ILE A 34 2.73 7.94 -17.91
N LEU A 35 3.07 8.82 -16.96
CA LEU A 35 2.07 9.57 -16.21
C LEU A 35 1.24 10.47 -17.13
N GLU A 36 1.89 11.27 -17.96
CA GLU A 36 1.24 12.23 -18.85
C GLU A 36 0.45 11.56 -19.98
N THR A 37 0.91 10.44 -20.52
CA THR A 37 0.25 9.79 -21.65
C THR A 37 -0.81 8.79 -21.25
N SER A 38 -0.63 8.11 -20.11
CA SER A 38 -1.40 6.90 -19.80
C SER A 38 -2.07 6.92 -18.43
N VAL A 39 -1.61 7.76 -17.49
CA VAL A 39 -2.17 7.82 -16.14
C VAL A 39 -3.08 9.03 -15.93
N TYR A 40 -2.53 10.25 -15.93
CA TYR A 40 -3.26 11.48 -15.65
C TYR A 40 -4.49 11.71 -16.54
N PRO A 41 -4.48 11.41 -17.87
CA PRO A 41 -5.67 11.55 -18.70
C PRO A 41 -6.83 10.62 -18.32
N ARG A 42 -6.58 9.62 -17.47
CA ARG A 42 -7.54 8.60 -17.01
C ARG A 42 -7.74 8.60 -15.50
N GLU A 43 -7.00 9.44 -14.76
CA GLU A 43 -7.13 9.58 -13.31
C GLU A 43 -8.50 10.18 -12.99
N HIS A 44 -9.20 9.62 -12.01
CA HIS A 44 -10.47 10.17 -11.57
C HIS A 44 -10.25 11.53 -10.89
N GLU A 45 -11.12 12.51 -11.11
CA GLU A 45 -10.95 13.86 -10.54
C GLU A 45 -10.79 13.84 -9.01
N SER A 46 -11.50 12.96 -8.31
CA SER A 46 -11.33 12.79 -6.85
C SER A 46 -9.96 12.25 -6.45
N LEU A 47 -9.32 11.41 -7.26
CA LEU A 47 -7.95 10.95 -6.99
C LEU A 47 -6.95 12.09 -7.18
N LYS A 48 -7.11 12.88 -8.25
CA LYS A 48 -6.32 14.08 -8.47
C LYS A 48 -6.48 15.09 -7.33
N GLU A 49 -7.71 15.36 -6.90
CA GLU A 49 -8.01 16.25 -5.77
C GLU A 49 -7.36 15.76 -4.47
N LEU A 50 -7.44 14.45 -4.18
CA LEU A 50 -6.82 13.86 -3.00
C LEU A 50 -5.29 13.91 -3.07
N ARG A 51 -4.70 13.71 -4.24
CA ARG A 51 -3.26 13.83 -4.47
C ARG A 51 -2.76 15.26 -4.23
N GLU A 52 -3.41 16.26 -4.83
CA GLU A 52 -3.08 17.68 -4.64
C GLU A 52 -3.25 18.14 -3.17
N LEU A 53 -4.21 17.55 -2.45
CA LEU A 53 -4.36 17.75 -1.01
C LEU A 53 -3.19 17.14 -0.24
N THR A 54 -2.84 15.89 -0.56
CA THR A 54 -1.79 15.13 0.11
C THR A 54 -0.40 15.70 -0.14
N GLU A 55 -0.12 16.24 -1.34
CA GLU A 55 1.14 16.91 -1.68
C GLU A 55 1.51 18.04 -0.70
N LYS A 56 0.53 18.64 -0.03
CA LYS A 56 0.74 19.71 0.97
C LYS A 56 1.04 19.17 2.37
N HIS A 57 0.84 17.88 2.62
CA HIS A 57 1.11 17.25 3.89
C HIS A 57 2.63 17.03 4.08
N PRO A 58 3.19 17.19 5.30
CA PRO A 58 4.63 17.00 5.54
C PRO A 58 5.15 15.60 5.18
N TRP A 59 4.30 14.58 5.23
CA TRP A 59 4.62 13.18 4.91
C TRP A 59 4.07 12.73 3.55
N ASN A 60 3.95 13.65 2.59
CA ASN A 60 3.36 13.37 1.27
C ASN A 60 4.02 12.21 0.50
N LEU A 61 5.29 11.89 0.77
CA LEU A 61 6.01 10.81 0.10
C LEU A 61 5.51 9.41 0.48
N LEU A 62 4.67 9.29 1.50
CA LEU A 62 3.99 8.03 1.85
C LEU A 62 2.78 7.74 0.95
N ALA A 63 2.35 8.69 0.12
CA ALA A 63 1.21 8.48 -0.75
C ALA A 63 1.55 7.52 -1.89
N THR A 64 0.69 6.52 -2.10
CA THR A 64 0.74 5.67 -3.30
C THR A 64 0.74 6.53 -4.56
N PRO A 65 1.66 6.31 -5.52
CA PRO A 65 1.74 7.12 -6.71
C PRO A 65 0.60 6.79 -7.71
N PRO A 66 0.27 7.71 -8.63
CA PRO A 66 -0.88 7.55 -9.53
C PRO A 66 -0.85 6.33 -10.46
N ASP A 67 0.32 5.94 -10.95
CA ASP A 67 0.51 4.76 -11.79
C ASP A 67 0.21 3.47 -11.02
N GLU A 68 0.58 3.41 -9.75
CA GLU A 68 0.24 2.29 -8.88
C GLU A 68 -1.25 2.26 -8.53
N GLY A 69 -1.85 3.40 -8.21
CA GLY A 69 -3.31 3.49 -8.03
C GLY A 69 -4.08 3.05 -9.28
N GLN A 70 -3.58 3.36 -10.48
CA GLN A 70 -4.14 2.87 -11.74
C GLN A 70 -4.02 1.35 -11.87
N LEU A 71 -2.87 0.76 -11.53
CA LEU A 71 -2.67 -0.70 -11.51
C LEU A 71 -3.65 -1.37 -10.55
N LEU A 72 -3.74 -0.90 -9.30
CA LEU A 72 -4.66 -1.43 -8.29
C LEU A 72 -6.11 -1.39 -8.79
N GLY A 73 -6.55 -0.24 -9.33
CA GLY A 73 -7.88 -0.09 -9.88
C GLY A 73 -8.17 -1.01 -11.07
N MET A 74 -7.17 -1.33 -11.89
CA MET A 74 -7.31 -2.30 -12.98
C MET A 74 -7.38 -3.74 -12.45
N LEU A 75 -6.49 -4.11 -11.52
CA LEU A 75 -6.43 -5.45 -10.93
C LEU A 75 -7.74 -5.81 -10.25
N LEU A 76 -8.29 -4.93 -9.41
CA LEU A 76 -9.55 -5.13 -8.70
C LEU A 76 -10.72 -5.42 -9.65
N LYS A 77 -10.77 -4.74 -10.80
CA LYS A 77 -11.78 -4.96 -11.84
C LYS A 77 -11.57 -6.30 -12.55
N LEU A 78 -10.33 -6.65 -12.88
CA LEU A 78 -10.00 -7.91 -13.55
C LEU A 78 -10.35 -9.13 -12.69
N ILE A 79 -10.13 -9.06 -11.37
CA ILE A 79 -10.44 -10.14 -10.43
C ILE A 79 -11.88 -10.09 -9.90
N ASN A 80 -12.67 -9.09 -10.34
CA ASN A 80 -14.02 -8.83 -9.86
C ASN A 80 -14.12 -8.79 -8.32
N ALA A 81 -13.19 -8.08 -7.68
CA ALA A 81 -13.13 -7.96 -6.23
C ALA A 81 -14.36 -7.24 -5.69
N LYS A 82 -14.82 -7.65 -4.50
CA LYS A 82 -15.96 -7.06 -3.81
C LYS A 82 -15.70 -6.83 -2.33
N ASN A 83 -15.04 -7.76 -1.64
CA ASN A 83 -14.70 -7.65 -0.23
C ASN A 83 -13.19 -7.57 -0.07
N THR A 84 -12.69 -6.43 0.40
CA THR A 84 -11.24 -6.14 0.41
C THR A 84 -10.77 -5.63 1.76
N MET A 85 -9.47 -5.68 1.99
CA MET A 85 -8.81 -5.09 3.16
C MET A 85 -7.63 -4.25 2.72
N GLU A 86 -7.39 -3.15 3.43
CA GLU A 86 -6.21 -2.30 3.27
C GLU A 86 -5.54 -2.11 4.63
N ILE A 87 -4.23 -2.39 4.70
CA ILE A 87 -3.40 -2.24 5.90
C ILE A 87 -2.38 -1.14 5.62
N GLY A 88 -2.55 0.01 6.28
CA GLY A 88 -1.88 1.27 5.92
C GLY A 88 -2.74 2.04 4.92
N VAL A 89 -3.34 3.14 5.39
CA VAL A 89 -4.28 3.98 4.64
C VAL A 89 -3.67 5.34 4.38
N TYR A 90 -2.96 5.90 5.37
CA TYR A 90 -2.48 7.28 5.35
C TYR A 90 -3.61 8.26 4.98
N THR A 91 -3.48 9.03 3.91
CA THR A 91 -4.50 9.95 3.40
C THR A 91 -5.51 9.29 2.45
N GLY A 92 -5.29 8.03 2.06
CA GLY A 92 -6.28 7.20 1.38
C GLY A 92 -6.25 7.23 -0.14
N TYR A 93 -5.11 7.49 -0.80
CA TYR A 93 -5.03 7.45 -2.27
C TYR A 93 -5.26 6.04 -2.83
N SER A 94 -4.60 5.02 -2.28
CA SER A 94 -4.86 3.59 -2.51
C SER A 94 -6.30 3.23 -2.16
N LEU A 95 -6.76 3.65 -0.97
CA LEU A 95 -8.12 3.39 -0.47
C LEU A 95 -9.20 3.92 -1.43
N LEU A 96 -9.04 5.16 -1.91
CA LEU A 96 -9.96 5.78 -2.87
C LEU A 96 -9.89 5.10 -4.24
N SER A 97 -8.68 4.74 -4.70
CA SER A 97 -8.49 3.99 -5.95
C SER A 97 -9.24 2.65 -5.90
N THR A 98 -9.13 1.95 -4.76
CA THR A 98 -9.85 0.71 -4.48
C THR A 98 -11.36 0.93 -4.44
N ALA A 99 -11.83 1.91 -3.65
CA ALA A 99 -13.25 2.18 -3.48
C ALA A 99 -13.95 2.56 -4.79
N LEU A 100 -13.28 3.29 -5.69
CA LEU A 100 -13.78 3.62 -7.03
C LEU A 100 -13.82 2.42 -7.97
N ALA A 101 -12.94 1.43 -7.78
CA ALA A 101 -12.87 0.24 -8.63
C ALA A 101 -13.88 -0.85 -8.25
N LEU A 102 -14.23 -0.95 -6.96
CA LEU A 102 -15.20 -1.93 -6.46
C LEU A 102 -16.64 -1.65 -6.93
N PRO A 103 -17.51 -2.67 -7.01
CA PRO A 103 -18.94 -2.46 -7.25
C PRO A 103 -19.57 -1.59 -6.15
N SER A 104 -20.80 -1.11 -6.38
CA SER A 104 -21.49 -0.20 -5.46
C SER A 104 -21.71 -0.80 -4.06
N ASP A 105 -21.86 -2.12 -3.99
CA ASP A 105 -22.01 -2.92 -2.77
C ASP A 105 -20.71 -3.60 -2.31
N GLY A 106 -19.57 -3.14 -2.84
CA GLY A 106 -18.25 -3.53 -2.36
C GLY A 106 -17.96 -3.01 -0.96
N LYS A 107 -17.03 -3.67 -0.27
CA LYS A 107 -16.63 -3.37 1.10
C LYS A 107 -15.11 -3.36 1.22
N ILE A 108 -14.60 -2.45 2.04
CA ILE A 108 -13.20 -2.31 2.38
C ILE A 108 -13.08 -2.22 3.90
N LEU A 109 -12.34 -3.13 4.50
CA LEU A 109 -11.86 -2.98 5.87
C LEU A 109 -10.51 -2.25 5.81
N ALA A 110 -10.47 -0.99 6.25
CA ALA A 110 -9.29 -0.13 6.15
C ALA A 110 -8.67 0.07 7.53
N LEU A 111 -7.37 -0.24 7.68
CA LEU A 111 -6.67 -0.27 8.97
C LEU A 111 -5.52 0.72 8.96
N ASP A 112 -5.49 1.65 9.90
CA ASP A 112 -4.35 2.54 10.10
C ASP A 112 -4.21 2.94 11.58
N ILE A 113 -3.00 3.24 12.02
CA ILE A 113 -2.74 3.74 13.37
C ILE A 113 -3.08 5.22 13.52
N ASN A 114 -3.17 5.97 12.43
CA ASN A 114 -3.37 7.42 12.43
C ASN A 114 -4.70 7.80 11.76
N ARG A 115 -5.71 8.06 12.59
CA ARG A 115 -7.02 8.55 12.13
C ARG A 115 -6.98 9.94 11.52
N GLU A 116 -6.14 10.84 12.04
CA GLU A 116 -6.08 12.24 11.58
C GLU A 116 -5.67 12.32 10.10
N TYR A 117 -4.78 11.44 9.64
CA TYR A 117 -4.38 11.39 8.23
C TYR A 117 -5.50 10.87 7.33
N TYR A 118 -6.23 9.84 7.77
CA TYR A 118 -7.40 9.35 7.05
C TYR A 118 -8.47 10.44 6.93
N GLU A 119 -8.75 11.16 8.03
CA GLU A 119 -9.74 12.23 8.06
C GLU A 119 -9.36 13.43 7.20
N LEU A 120 -8.08 13.61 6.87
CA LEU A 120 -7.66 14.61 5.87
C LEU A 120 -8.23 14.28 4.48
N GLY A 121 -8.16 13.02 4.05
CA GLY A 121 -8.63 12.58 2.73
C GLY A 121 -10.12 12.26 2.67
N LEU A 122 -10.74 11.96 3.81
CA LEU A 122 -12.15 11.55 3.91
C LEU A 122 -13.15 12.48 3.18
N PRO A 123 -13.06 13.82 3.27
CA PRO A 123 -13.98 14.70 2.53
C PRO A 123 -13.98 14.47 1.02
N VAL A 124 -12.82 14.11 0.44
CA VAL A 124 -12.70 13.80 -0.99
C VAL A 124 -13.34 12.45 -1.31
N ILE A 125 -13.18 11.47 -0.41
CA ILE A 125 -13.81 10.14 -0.52
C ILE A 125 -15.34 10.23 -0.41
N GLU A 126 -15.85 11.06 0.50
CA GLU A 126 -17.28 11.33 0.65
C GLU A 126 -17.85 12.02 -0.58
N LYS A 127 -17.15 13.05 -1.09
CA LYS A 127 -17.52 13.75 -2.34
C LYS A 127 -17.54 12.82 -3.54
N ALA A 128 -16.67 11.81 -3.58
CA ALA A 128 -16.66 10.77 -4.61
C ALA A 128 -17.83 9.78 -4.51
N GLY A 129 -18.61 9.81 -3.41
CA GLY A 129 -19.79 8.95 -3.22
C GLY A 129 -19.46 7.49 -2.97
N VAL A 130 -18.26 7.19 -2.45
CA VAL A 130 -17.80 5.80 -2.18
C VAL A 130 -17.44 5.54 -0.73
N ALA A 131 -17.55 6.55 0.15
CA ALA A 131 -17.24 6.42 1.58
C ALA A 131 -18.05 5.31 2.27
N HIS A 132 -19.27 5.03 1.81
CA HIS A 132 -20.13 3.97 2.37
C HIS A 132 -19.56 2.55 2.21
N LYS A 133 -18.53 2.37 1.36
CA LYS A 133 -17.83 1.08 1.19
C LYS A 133 -16.79 0.84 2.28
N ILE A 134 -16.38 1.86 3.03
CA ILE A 134 -15.19 1.84 3.87
C ILE A 134 -15.60 1.68 5.35
N ASP A 135 -15.05 0.64 5.98
CA ASP A 135 -15.06 0.44 7.43
C ASP A 135 -13.64 0.71 7.95
N PHE A 136 -13.38 1.94 8.39
CA PHE A 136 -12.08 2.36 8.90
C PHE A 136 -11.91 2.01 10.38
N ARG A 137 -10.83 1.31 10.72
CA ARG A 137 -10.47 0.97 12.10
C ARG A 137 -9.12 1.58 12.44
N GLU A 138 -9.14 2.38 13.51
CA GLU A 138 -7.94 2.96 14.05
C GLU A 138 -7.22 1.98 14.98
N GLY A 139 -5.90 1.86 14.82
CA GLY A 139 -5.03 1.11 15.69
C GLY A 139 -4.11 0.13 14.95
N PRO A 140 -3.24 -0.59 15.69
CA PRO A 140 -2.35 -1.57 15.09
C PRO A 140 -3.13 -2.70 14.40
N ALA A 141 -2.68 -3.11 13.21
CA ALA A 141 -3.39 -4.10 12.41
C ALA A 141 -3.31 -5.53 12.99
N LEU A 142 -2.16 -5.93 13.54
CA LEU A 142 -1.94 -7.30 14.04
C LEU A 142 -3.01 -7.77 15.05
N PRO A 143 -3.35 -7.01 16.12
CA PRO A 143 -4.41 -7.41 17.04
C PRO A 143 -5.77 -7.66 16.37
N LEU A 144 -6.13 -6.88 15.35
CA LEU A 144 -7.39 -7.07 14.64
C LEU A 144 -7.33 -8.28 13.72
N LEU A 145 -6.21 -8.50 13.01
CA LEU A 145 -6.01 -9.72 12.23
C LEU A 145 -6.11 -10.96 13.11
N ASP A 146 -5.48 -10.94 14.30
CA ASP A 146 -5.57 -12.03 15.28
C ASP A 146 -7.01 -12.26 15.81
N GLN A 147 -7.86 -11.23 15.85
CA GLN A 147 -9.28 -11.39 16.17
C GLN A 147 -10.05 -11.99 14.99
N LEU A 148 -9.79 -11.53 13.77
CA LEU A 148 -10.48 -12.00 12.57
C LEU A 148 -10.23 -13.49 12.32
N ILE A 149 -8.98 -13.97 12.45
CA ILE A 149 -8.63 -15.37 12.22
C ILE A 149 -9.25 -16.34 13.25
N LYS A 150 -9.60 -15.86 14.45
CA LYS A 150 -10.26 -16.70 15.49
C LYS A 150 -11.69 -17.07 15.11
N GLU A 151 -12.34 -16.24 14.30
CA GLU A 151 -13.70 -16.47 13.86
C GLU A 151 -13.67 -17.17 12.50
N GLU A 152 -14.00 -18.46 12.47
CA GLU A 152 -13.94 -19.29 11.26
C GLU A 152 -14.70 -18.70 10.06
N LYS A 153 -15.81 -17.99 10.33
CA LYS A 153 -16.61 -17.30 9.31
C LYS A 153 -15.85 -16.22 8.52
N ASN A 154 -14.71 -15.72 9.03
CA ASN A 154 -13.92 -14.67 8.39
C ASN A 154 -12.79 -15.24 7.52
N LYS A 155 -12.44 -16.53 7.67
CA LYS A 155 -11.39 -17.15 6.87
C LYS A 155 -11.84 -17.29 5.41
N GLY A 156 -10.93 -16.98 4.50
CA GLY A 156 -11.19 -17.05 3.06
C GLY A 156 -12.33 -16.15 2.57
N THR A 157 -12.60 -15.02 3.25
CA THR A 157 -13.69 -14.11 2.88
C THR A 157 -13.26 -12.90 2.08
N PHE A 158 -11.98 -12.54 2.09
CA PHE A 158 -11.46 -11.40 1.35
C PHE A 158 -11.05 -11.82 -0.07
N ASP A 159 -11.43 -11.02 -1.06
CA ASP A 159 -11.03 -11.18 -2.45
C ASP A 159 -9.63 -10.63 -2.71
N PHE A 160 -9.33 -9.51 -2.04
CA PHE A 160 -8.09 -8.75 -2.20
C PHE A 160 -7.65 -8.12 -0.88
N ILE A 161 -6.35 -8.13 -0.60
CA ILE A 161 -5.75 -7.47 0.57
C ILE A 161 -4.53 -6.67 0.11
N PHE A 162 -4.53 -5.35 0.34
CA PHE A 162 -3.37 -4.48 0.13
C PHE A 162 -2.66 -4.24 1.45
N VAL A 163 -1.33 -4.42 1.46
CA VAL A 163 -0.48 -4.24 2.64
C VAL A 163 0.58 -3.20 2.31
N ASP A 164 0.36 -1.98 2.80
CA ASP A 164 1.25 -0.82 2.69
C ASP A 164 1.48 -0.15 4.07
N ALA A 165 2.01 -0.93 5.01
CA ALA A 165 2.28 -0.45 6.38
C ALA A 165 3.76 -0.60 6.77
N ASP A 166 4.01 -0.93 8.03
CA ASP A 166 5.30 -1.16 8.67
C ASP A 166 5.95 -2.46 8.20
N LYS A 167 7.07 -2.33 7.48
CA LYS A 167 7.70 -3.43 6.72
C LYS A 167 8.24 -4.56 7.60
N ASP A 168 8.63 -4.24 8.84
CA ASP A 168 9.07 -5.21 9.85
C ASP A 168 7.96 -6.16 10.31
N ASN A 169 6.69 -5.84 10.03
CA ASN A 169 5.56 -6.73 10.29
C ASN A 169 5.02 -7.47 9.06
N TYR A 170 5.57 -7.30 7.85
CA TYR A 170 4.97 -7.90 6.64
C TYR A 170 4.88 -9.42 6.69
N LEU A 171 5.90 -10.10 7.23
CA LEU A 171 5.83 -11.55 7.45
C LEU A 171 4.80 -11.94 8.51
N ASN A 172 4.66 -11.13 9.57
CA ASN A 172 3.64 -11.34 10.59
C ASN A 172 2.24 -11.17 10.00
N TYR A 173 2.04 -10.15 9.16
CA TYR A 173 0.82 -9.94 8.40
C TYR A 173 0.54 -11.11 7.46
N HIS A 174 1.52 -11.53 6.66
CA HIS A 174 1.40 -12.64 5.70
C HIS A 174 0.83 -13.90 6.35
N ASN A 175 1.33 -14.25 7.54
CA ASN A 175 0.87 -15.41 8.28
C ASN A 175 -0.62 -15.34 8.69
N ARG A 176 -1.22 -14.15 8.82
CA ARG A 176 -2.66 -14.00 9.08
C ARG A 176 -3.45 -13.78 7.79
N VAL A 177 -3.02 -12.86 6.93
CA VAL A 177 -3.81 -12.44 5.77
C VAL A 177 -4.01 -13.59 4.78
N ILE A 178 -3.08 -14.56 4.72
CA ILE A 178 -3.26 -15.75 3.89
C ILE A 178 -4.42 -16.64 4.35
N GLU A 179 -4.75 -16.66 5.65
CA GLU A 179 -5.95 -17.37 6.14
C GLU A 179 -7.25 -16.61 5.80
N LEU A 180 -7.18 -15.28 5.72
CA LEU A 180 -8.32 -14.40 5.51
C LEU A 180 -8.67 -14.21 4.03
N VAL A 181 -7.68 -14.22 3.14
CA VAL A 181 -7.91 -14.15 1.68
C VAL A 181 -8.41 -15.49 1.16
N LYS A 182 -9.40 -15.48 0.25
CA LYS A 182 -9.93 -16.71 -0.35
C LYS A 182 -8.89 -17.42 -1.23
N VAL A 183 -9.05 -18.73 -1.45
CA VAL A 183 -8.29 -19.43 -2.49
C VAL A 183 -8.59 -18.77 -3.85
N GLY A 184 -7.54 -18.45 -4.61
CA GLY A 184 -7.62 -17.65 -5.84
C GLY A 184 -7.72 -16.14 -5.61
N GLY A 185 -7.90 -15.68 -4.37
CA GLY A 185 -7.78 -14.27 -4.01
C GLY A 185 -6.33 -13.80 -3.99
N MET A 186 -6.14 -12.49 -3.86
CA MET A 186 -4.85 -11.84 -4.06
C MET A 186 -4.45 -10.99 -2.84
N ILE A 187 -3.17 -11.07 -2.47
CA ILE A 187 -2.54 -10.16 -1.53
C ILE A 187 -1.51 -9.35 -2.31
N ALA A 188 -1.45 -8.04 -2.08
CA ALA A 188 -0.46 -7.17 -2.69
C ALA A 188 0.36 -6.49 -1.58
N TYR A 189 1.67 -6.69 -1.62
CA TYR A 189 2.63 -6.04 -0.71
C TYR A 189 3.33 -4.90 -1.43
N ASP A 190 3.28 -3.70 -0.85
CA ASP A 190 3.89 -2.51 -1.43
C ASP A 190 5.33 -2.27 -0.94
N ASN A 191 6.05 -1.46 -1.71
CA ASN A 191 7.44 -1.03 -1.56
C ASN A 191 8.44 -2.19 -1.43
N THR A 192 8.16 -3.31 -2.09
CA THR A 192 8.99 -4.53 -2.08
C THR A 192 10.30 -4.40 -2.84
N LEU A 193 10.53 -3.31 -3.58
CA LEU A 193 11.84 -2.96 -4.15
C LEU A 193 12.57 -1.89 -3.32
N TRP A 194 11.89 -1.28 -2.34
CA TRP A 194 12.41 -0.42 -1.27
C TRP A 194 13.44 0.60 -1.74
N ASN A 195 13.02 1.48 -2.65
CA ASN A 195 13.80 2.52 -3.31
C ASN A 195 15.06 1.97 -4.02
N GLY A 196 14.98 0.73 -4.52
CA GLY A 196 16.10 -0.01 -5.10
C GLY A 196 17.19 -0.40 -4.11
N SER A 197 17.01 -0.13 -2.81
CA SER A 197 18.04 -0.38 -1.79
C SER A 197 18.35 -1.86 -1.59
N VAL A 198 17.43 -2.76 -1.99
CA VAL A 198 17.59 -4.22 -1.93
C VAL A 198 18.82 -4.72 -2.70
N VAL A 199 19.31 -3.96 -3.69
CA VAL A 199 20.54 -4.26 -4.45
C VAL A 199 21.67 -3.25 -4.22
N ALA A 200 21.46 -2.27 -3.34
CA ALA A 200 22.49 -1.27 -3.03
C ALA A 200 23.71 -1.93 -2.34
N PRO A 201 24.94 -1.47 -2.64
CA PRO A 201 26.14 -1.99 -2.01
C PRO A 201 26.18 -1.64 -0.52
N PRO A 202 26.94 -2.40 0.31
CA PRO A 202 26.96 -2.21 1.76
C PRO A 202 27.38 -0.81 2.25
N ASP A 203 28.17 -0.09 1.45
CA ASP A 203 28.68 1.25 1.73
C ASP A 203 27.84 2.38 1.09
N ALA A 204 26.70 2.05 0.47
CA ALA A 204 25.83 3.05 -0.13
C ALA A 204 25.31 4.06 0.91
N PRO A 205 25.33 5.37 0.60
CA PRO A 205 24.78 6.41 1.47
C PRO A 205 23.24 6.38 1.42
N LEU A 206 22.65 5.48 2.19
CA LEU A 206 21.18 5.35 2.35
C LEU A 206 20.69 6.12 3.59
N LEU A 207 19.45 6.60 3.53
CA LEU A 207 18.75 7.20 4.67
C LEU A 207 18.51 6.15 5.77
N ASP A 208 18.48 6.58 7.03
CA ASP A 208 18.40 5.64 8.16
C ASP A 208 17.13 4.79 8.15
N TYR A 209 15.98 5.35 7.79
CA TYR A 209 14.74 4.56 7.67
C TYR A 209 14.80 3.55 6.52
N ILE A 210 15.45 3.88 5.40
CA ILE A 210 15.66 2.95 4.29
C ILE A 210 16.54 1.79 4.77
N LYS A 211 17.66 2.09 5.45
CA LYS A 211 18.55 1.07 6.02
C LYS A 211 17.83 0.16 7.02
N TYR A 212 17.03 0.75 7.90
CA TYR A 212 16.31 0.01 8.94
C TYR A 212 15.35 -1.03 8.36
N TYR A 213 14.53 -0.65 7.37
CA TYR A 213 13.53 -1.55 6.79
C TYR A 213 14.06 -2.46 5.68
N ARG A 214 15.22 -2.16 5.09
CA ARG A 214 15.81 -2.90 3.96
C ARG A 214 15.91 -4.40 4.22
N ASP A 215 16.41 -4.79 5.37
CA ASP A 215 16.64 -6.22 5.67
C ASP A 215 15.32 -6.98 5.84
N PHE A 216 14.29 -6.35 6.41
CA PHE A 216 12.94 -6.92 6.49
C PHE A 216 12.30 -7.09 5.11
N VAL A 217 12.51 -6.14 4.18
CA VAL A 217 12.01 -6.27 2.80
C VAL A 217 12.73 -7.40 2.05
N ILE A 218 14.05 -7.54 2.23
CA ILE A 218 14.81 -8.65 1.64
C ILE A 218 14.31 -10.00 2.20
N GLU A 219 14.12 -10.09 3.50
CA GLU A 219 13.61 -11.30 4.17
C GLU A 219 12.20 -11.66 3.66
N LEU A 220 11.31 -10.67 3.58
CA LEU A 220 9.98 -10.84 3.01
C LEU A 220 10.04 -11.39 1.58
N ASN A 221 10.79 -10.74 0.70
CA ASN A 221 10.87 -11.13 -0.71
C ASN A 221 11.37 -12.57 -0.87
N GLN A 222 12.35 -12.99 -0.05
CA GLN A 222 12.86 -14.35 -0.04
C GLN A 222 11.81 -15.35 0.45
N ALA A 223 11.09 -15.02 1.53
CA ALA A 223 10.04 -15.87 2.08
C ALA A 223 8.87 -16.05 1.09
N LEU A 224 8.39 -14.96 0.49
CA LEU A 224 7.31 -15.00 -0.51
C LEU A 224 7.71 -15.84 -1.74
N ALA A 225 8.98 -15.77 -2.17
CA ALA A 225 9.47 -16.51 -3.33
C ALA A 225 9.50 -18.03 -3.15
N VAL A 226 9.52 -18.52 -1.90
CA VAL A 226 9.55 -19.96 -1.59
C VAL A 226 8.27 -20.45 -0.91
N ASP A 227 7.28 -19.58 -0.70
CA ASP A 227 6.02 -19.95 -0.07
C ASP A 227 5.13 -20.71 -1.05
N SER A 228 4.99 -22.02 -0.83
CA SER A 228 4.21 -22.92 -1.68
C SER A 228 2.69 -22.66 -1.67
N ARG A 229 2.21 -21.73 -0.83
CA ARG A 229 0.78 -21.40 -0.70
C ARG A 229 0.35 -20.31 -1.68
N VAL A 230 1.29 -19.64 -2.34
CA VAL A 230 1.03 -18.52 -3.25
C VAL A 230 1.78 -18.65 -4.58
N GLU A 231 1.20 -18.09 -5.64
CA GLU A 231 1.93 -17.71 -6.85
C GLU A 231 2.28 -16.23 -6.76
N ILE A 232 3.50 -15.84 -7.10
CA ILE A 232 3.96 -14.45 -6.97
C ILE A 232 4.33 -13.78 -8.29
N CYS A 233 4.17 -12.46 -8.33
CA CYS A 233 4.69 -11.58 -9.38
C CYS A 233 5.14 -10.26 -8.75
N GLN A 234 6.44 -10.00 -8.74
CA GLN A 234 7.02 -8.74 -8.26
C GLN A 234 7.17 -7.75 -9.43
N LEU A 235 6.47 -6.64 -9.36
CA LEU A 235 6.36 -5.66 -10.43
C LEU A 235 7.09 -4.35 -10.06
N PRO A 236 7.84 -3.74 -10.99
CA PRO A 236 8.50 -2.45 -10.77
C PRO A 236 7.56 -1.26 -11.03
N VAL A 237 6.37 -1.29 -10.42
CA VAL A 237 5.40 -0.18 -10.39
C VAL A 237 5.48 0.47 -9.01
N GLY A 238 5.37 1.80 -8.93
CA GLY A 238 5.60 2.52 -7.68
C GLY A 238 6.99 2.25 -7.11
N ASP A 239 7.06 1.87 -5.83
CA ASP A 239 8.30 1.42 -5.17
C ASP A 239 8.44 -0.12 -5.13
N GLY A 240 7.72 -0.79 -6.03
CA GLY A 240 7.70 -2.24 -6.19
C GLY A 240 6.55 -2.90 -5.47
N ILE A 241 5.65 -3.53 -6.22
CA ILE A 241 4.49 -4.24 -5.68
C ILE A 241 4.63 -5.74 -5.94
N THR A 242 4.53 -6.57 -4.90
CA THR A 242 4.51 -8.03 -5.04
C THR A 242 3.09 -8.54 -4.92
N LEU A 243 2.54 -9.01 -6.03
CA LEU A 243 1.25 -9.67 -6.10
C LEU A 243 1.41 -11.14 -5.70
N CYS A 244 0.58 -11.62 -4.78
CA CYS A 244 0.55 -12.99 -4.28
C CYS A 244 -0.86 -13.57 -4.46
N ARG A 245 -1.05 -14.51 -5.39
CA ARG A 245 -2.32 -15.23 -5.54
C ARG A 245 -2.32 -16.49 -4.69
N ARG A 246 -3.25 -16.61 -3.74
CA ARG A 246 -3.38 -17.80 -2.89
C ARG A 246 -3.83 -19.01 -3.71
N ILE A 247 -3.19 -20.17 -3.52
CA ILE A 247 -3.46 -21.41 -4.29
C ILE A 247 -3.92 -22.62 -3.47
N ILE A 248 -3.79 -22.59 -2.14
CA ILE A 248 -4.27 -23.67 -1.24
C ILE A 248 -5.09 -23.15 -0.07
#